data_AF-A0A521W9V9-F1
#
_entry.id   AF-A0A521W9V9-F1
#
_cell.length_a   1.000
_cell.length_b   1.000
_cell.length_c   1.000
_cell.angle_alpha   90.00
_cell.angle_beta   90.00
_cell.angle_gamma   90.00
#
_symmetry.space_group_name_H-M   'P 1'
#
loop_
_entity.id
_entity.type
_entity.pdbx_description
1 polymer ?
#
loop_
_entity_poly.entity_id
_entity_poly.type
_entity_poly.pdbx_seq_one_letter_code
_entity_poly.pdbx_strand_id
1 'polypeptide(L)'
;RARRILGNRRSQADLLRLADWLAGQAWLEDGSPADTRAWAAPAREHATAVLERCHRRVLKRGRGIGSAGPARLHRLRIALKQLRYAAGFFAPLFLRVRVAPMREALNGLQELLGSINDHATATELIAVVGRRARGSLQPQARLILEHWNEALLAEQRRALKPAWKTLRACAPFWCRARTMQ
;
A
#
# COMPACT_ATOMS: atom_id res chain seq x y z
N ARG A 1 25.58 2.52 2.23
CA ARG A 1 25.38 2.78 0.78
C ARG A 1 24.43 3.96 0.51
N ALA A 2 23.23 4.01 1.11
CA ALA A 2 22.25 5.09 0.89
C ALA A 2 22.73 6.51 1.30
N ARG A 3 23.35 6.68 2.49
CA ARG A 3 23.90 7.99 2.93
C ARG A 3 24.90 8.60 1.94
N ARG A 4 25.77 7.78 1.36
CA ARG A 4 26.78 8.22 0.37
C ARG A 4 26.15 8.63 -0.96
N ILE A 5 25.03 8.01 -1.34
CA ILE A 5 24.28 8.40 -2.55
C ILE A 5 23.58 9.74 -2.32
N LEU A 6 22.90 9.89 -1.17
CA LEU A 6 22.20 11.13 -0.80
C LEU A 6 23.14 12.33 -0.54
N GLY A 7 24.38 12.08 -0.12
CA GLY A 7 25.39 13.12 0.10
C GLY A 7 26.14 13.58 -1.15
N ASN A 8 25.85 13.02 -2.33
CA ASN A 8 26.50 13.45 -3.56
C ASN A 8 25.92 14.79 -4.04
N ARG A 9 26.79 15.68 -4.56
CA ARG A 9 26.43 16.95 -5.21
C ARG A 9 25.31 16.80 -6.24
N ARG A 10 25.27 15.69 -6.99
CA ARG A 10 24.18 15.44 -7.96
C ARG A 10 22.81 15.34 -7.26
N SER A 11 22.71 14.54 -6.20
CA SER A 11 21.45 14.38 -5.45
C SER A 11 21.04 15.65 -4.73
N GLN A 12 22.01 16.43 -4.22
CA GLN A 12 21.74 17.74 -3.63
C GLN A 12 21.23 18.75 -4.68
N ALA A 13 21.86 18.79 -5.85
CA ALA A 13 21.43 19.66 -6.95
C ALA A 13 20.03 19.30 -7.46
N ASP A 14 19.72 18.01 -7.61
CA ASP A 14 18.39 17.55 -8.01
C ASP A 14 17.31 17.95 -6.98
N LEU A 15 17.60 17.88 -5.68
CA LEU A 15 16.70 18.33 -4.62
C LEU A 15 16.48 19.85 -4.65
N LEU A 16 17.54 20.63 -4.84
CA LEU A 16 17.45 22.09 -4.93
C LEU A 16 16.64 22.52 -6.17
N ARG A 17 16.83 21.87 -7.32
CA ARG A 17 16.04 22.13 -8.54
C ARG A 17 14.56 21.83 -8.33
N LEU A 18 14.22 20.74 -7.64
CA LEU A 18 12.83 20.42 -7.33
C LEU A 18 12.22 21.46 -6.37
N ALA A 19 12.97 21.89 -5.36
CA ALA A 19 12.52 22.91 -4.42
C ALA A 19 12.28 24.26 -5.10
N ASP A 20 13.19 24.67 -5.98
CA ASP A 20 13.09 25.88 -6.80
C ASP A 20 11.87 25.82 -7.73
N TRP A 21 11.68 24.71 -8.44
CA TRP A 21 10.51 24.50 -9.31
C TRP A 21 9.17 24.55 -8.55
N LEU A 22 9.12 24.01 -7.33
CA LEU A 22 7.93 24.07 -6.47
C LEU A 22 7.67 25.49 -5.94
N ALA A 23 8.71 26.16 -5.44
CA ALA A 23 8.61 27.48 -4.82
C ALA A 23 8.33 28.58 -5.85
N GLY A 24 8.98 28.51 -7.01
CA GLY A 24 8.76 29.41 -8.15
C GLY A 24 7.46 29.16 -8.90
N GLN A 25 6.67 28.15 -8.49
CA GLN A 25 5.42 27.77 -9.14
C GLN A 25 5.54 27.49 -10.65
N ALA A 26 6.75 27.19 -11.14
CA ALA A 26 7.00 26.87 -12.55
C ALA A 26 6.13 25.71 -13.04
N TRP A 27 5.71 24.83 -12.14
CA TRP A 27 4.73 23.77 -12.40
C TRP A 27 3.35 24.28 -12.88
N LEU A 28 2.96 25.52 -12.57
CA LEU A 28 1.74 26.14 -13.09
C LEU A 28 1.92 26.62 -14.54
N GLU A 29 3.11 27.05 -14.91
CA GLU A 29 3.46 27.58 -16.24
C GLU A 29 3.73 26.46 -17.24
N ASP A 30 4.29 25.34 -16.76
CA ASP A 30 4.58 24.14 -17.56
C ASP A 30 3.33 23.33 -17.95
N GLY A 31 2.17 23.68 -17.40
CA GLY A 31 0.91 22.94 -17.58
C GLY A 31 0.21 23.23 -18.91
N SER A 32 -0.45 22.23 -19.49
CA SER A 32 -1.36 22.50 -20.60
C SER A 32 -2.56 23.34 -20.14
N PRO A 33 -3.30 24.01 -21.05
CA PRO A 33 -4.55 24.69 -20.70
C PRO A 33 -5.62 23.76 -20.08
N ALA A 34 -5.52 22.45 -20.31
CA ALA A 34 -6.37 21.46 -19.65
C ALA A 34 -5.93 21.20 -18.20
N ASP A 35 -4.62 21.09 -17.96
CA ASP A 35 -4.05 20.88 -16.62
C ASP A 35 -4.30 22.08 -15.71
N THR A 36 -4.11 23.30 -16.23
CA THR A 36 -4.36 24.55 -15.50
C THR A 36 -5.81 24.63 -15.01
N ARG A 37 -6.77 24.29 -15.87
CA ARG A 37 -8.20 24.22 -15.49
C ARG A 37 -8.47 23.14 -14.44
N ALA A 38 -7.81 21.99 -14.53
CA ALA A 38 -7.95 20.93 -13.54
C ALA A 38 -7.36 21.31 -12.17
N TRP A 39 -6.27 22.09 -12.14
CA TRP A 39 -5.65 22.59 -10.91
C TRP A 39 -6.46 23.69 -10.23
N ALA A 40 -7.20 24.48 -11.00
CA ALA A 40 -8.12 25.49 -10.47
C ALA A 40 -9.40 24.90 -9.85
N ALA A 41 -9.71 23.62 -10.11
CA ALA A 41 -10.89 22.97 -9.54
C ALA A 41 -10.74 22.70 -8.03
N PRO A 42 -11.86 22.57 -7.28
CA PRO A 42 -11.79 22.30 -5.84
C PRO A 42 -11.00 21.02 -5.52
N ALA A 43 -9.96 21.13 -4.70
CA ALA A 43 -9.08 20.02 -4.34
C ALA A 43 -9.83 18.79 -3.79
N ARG A 44 -10.96 19.01 -3.10
CA ARG A 44 -11.81 17.93 -2.58
C ARG A 44 -12.45 17.09 -3.68
N GLU A 45 -12.81 17.67 -4.82
CA GLU A 45 -13.41 16.94 -5.94
C GLU A 45 -12.36 16.04 -6.61
N HIS A 46 -11.16 16.57 -6.84
CA HIS A 46 -10.03 15.79 -7.33
C HIS A 46 -9.68 14.64 -6.37
N ALA A 47 -9.56 14.94 -5.06
CA ALA A 47 -9.30 13.94 -4.03
C ALA A 47 -10.35 12.81 -4.05
N THR A 48 -11.63 13.16 -4.16
CA THR A 48 -12.74 12.19 -4.23
C THR A 48 -12.59 11.28 -5.45
N ALA A 49 -12.28 11.83 -6.62
CA ALA A 49 -12.08 11.04 -7.84
C ALA A 49 -10.88 10.07 -7.74
N VAL A 50 -9.77 10.52 -7.15
CA VAL A 50 -8.58 9.68 -6.94
C VAL A 50 -8.87 8.56 -5.94
N LEU A 51 -9.46 8.89 -4.79
CA LEU A 51 -9.81 7.91 -3.75
C LEU A 51 -10.78 6.86 -4.28
N GLU A 52 -11.82 7.26 -5.00
CA GLU A 52 -12.80 6.35 -5.60
C GLU A 52 -12.17 5.41 -6.63
N ARG A 53 -11.27 5.92 -7.47
CA ARG A 53 -10.52 5.12 -8.44
C ARG A 53 -9.64 4.07 -7.75
N CYS A 54 -8.90 4.48 -6.72
CA CYS A 54 -8.05 3.58 -5.93
C CYS A 54 -8.88 2.53 -5.19
N HIS A 55 -10.00 2.94 -4.59
CA HIS A 55 -10.91 2.05 -3.87
C HIS A 55 -11.55 1.00 -4.77
N ARG A 56 -12.11 1.39 -5.92
CA ARG A 56 -12.63 0.43 -6.91
C ARG A 56 -11.58 -0.58 -7.36
N ARG A 57 -10.32 -0.15 -7.51
CA ARG A 57 -9.21 -1.05 -7.85
C ARG A 57 -8.92 -2.06 -6.74
N VAL A 58 -8.95 -1.64 -5.48
CA VAL A 58 -8.82 -2.52 -4.31
C VAL A 58 -9.97 -3.53 -4.28
N LEU A 59 -11.22 -3.07 -4.36
CA LEU A 59 -12.42 -3.93 -4.39
C LEU A 59 -12.37 -4.96 -5.53
N LYS A 60 -11.99 -4.52 -6.74
CA LYS A 60 -11.85 -5.40 -7.91
C LYS A 60 -10.82 -6.51 -7.66
N ARG A 61 -9.65 -6.15 -7.09
CA ARG A 61 -8.54 -7.10 -6.87
C ARG A 61 -8.76 -8.02 -5.67
N GLY A 62 -9.50 -7.57 -4.66
CA GLY A 62 -9.82 -8.35 -3.46
C GLY A 62 -11.01 -9.31 -3.62
N ARG A 63 -11.66 -9.38 -4.78
CA ARG A 63 -12.68 -10.41 -5.04
C ARG A 63 -12.08 -11.81 -4.90
N GLY A 64 -12.73 -12.67 -4.12
CA GLY A 64 -12.22 -14.02 -3.85
C GLY A 64 -10.86 -14.02 -3.15
N ILE A 65 -10.61 -13.06 -2.25
CA ILE A 65 -9.32 -12.95 -1.52
C ILE A 65 -8.94 -14.24 -0.79
N GLY A 66 -9.93 -14.97 -0.25
CA GLY A 66 -9.69 -16.18 0.53
C GLY A 66 -9.10 -17.34 -0.27
N SER A 67 -9.30 -17.38 -1.59
CA SER A 67 -8.71 -18.38 -2.50
C SER A 67 -7.65 -17.77 -3.41
N ALA A 68 -7.22 -16.53 -3.15
CA ALA A 68 -6.24 -15.86 -3.99
C ALA A 68 -4.83 -16.44 -3.78
N GLY A 69 -4.18 -16.79 -4.89
CA GLY A 69 -2.77 -17.15 -4.92
C GLY A 69 -1.84 -15.94 -4.69
N PRO A 70 -0.55 -16.18 -4.43
CA PRO A 70 0.43 -15.15 -4.06
C PRO A 70 0.48 -13.94 -5.02
N ALA A 71 0.53 -14.17 -6.33
CA ALA A 71 0.59 -13.09 -7.32
C ALA A 71 -0.64 -12.16 -7.28
N ARG A 72 -1.83 -12.71 -7.01
CA ARG A 72 -3.06 -11.91 -6.88
C ARG A 72 -3.04 -11.09 -5.59
N LEU A 73 -2.60 -11.69 -4.48
CA LEU A 73 -2.45 -11.00 -3.19
C LEU A 73 -1.41 -9.88 -3.27
N HIS A 74 -0.30 -10.10 -3.97
CA HIS A 74 0.72 -9.07 -4.20
C HIS A 74 0.16 -7.87 -4.99
N ARG A 75 -0.59 -8.11 -6.08
CA ARG A 75 -1.26 -7.03 -6.85
C ARG A 75 -2.32 -6.29 -6.03
N LEU A 76 -3.00 -6.98 -5.12
CA LEU A 76 -3.91 -6.35 -4.16
C LEU A 76 -3.14 -5.47 -3.17
N ARG A 77 -2.03 -5.95 -2.61
CA ARG A 77 -1.17 -5.18 -1.69
C ARG A 77 -0.69 -3.87 -2.31
N ILE A 78 -0.27 -3.89 -3.58
CA ILE A 78 0.11 -2.67 -4.30
C ILE A 78 -1.07 -1.69 -4.41
N ALA A 79 -2.26 -2.17 -4.78
CA ALA A 79 -3.45 -1.31 -4.85
C ALA A 79 -3.83 -0.75 -3.48
N LEU A 80 -3.73 -1.57 -2.42
CA LEU A 80 -4.05 -1.16 -1.06
C LEU A 80 -3.08 -0.07 -0.58
N LYS A 81 -1.78 -0.21 -0.88
CA LYS A 81 -0.76 0.80 -0.58
C LYS A 81 -1.05 2.12 -1.30
N GLN A 82 -1.48 2.07 -2.56
CA GLN A 82 -1.90 3.26 -3.32
C GLN A 82 -3.11 3.94 -2.66
N LEU A 83 -4.12 3.17 -2.27
CA LEU A 83 -5.29 3.71 -1.56
C LEU A 83 -4.91 4.30 -0.20
N ARG A 84 -4.06 3.63 0.57
CA ARG A 84 -3.59 4.13 1.87
C ARG A 84 -2.82 5.43 1.74
N TYR A 85 -1.96 5.56 0.73
CA TYR A 85 -1.24 6.82 0.47
C TYR A 85 -2.18 7.94 0.04
N ALA A 86 -3.12 7.67 -0.87
CA ALA A 86 -4.13 8.66 -1.25
C ALA A 86 -4.98 9.07 -0.03
N ALA A 87 -5.43 8.11 0.78
CA ALA A 87 -6.22 8.36 1.97
C ALA A 87 -5.45 9.15 3.04
N GLY A 88 -4.15 8.89 3.22
CA GLY A 88 -3.30 9.66 4.12
C GLY A 88 -3.04 11.08 3.63
N PHE A 89 -2.74 11.24 2.33
CA PHE A 89 -2.46 12.53 1.70
C PHE A 89 -3.67 13.45 1.71
N PHE A 90 -4.84 12.94 1.33
CA PHE A 90 -6.07 13.74 1.27
C PHE A 90 -6.85 13.79 2.60
N ALA A 91 -6.41 13.08 3.65
CA ALA A 91 -7.10 13.07 4.95
C ALA A 91 -7.45 14.46 5.49
N PRO A 92 -6.57 15.49 5.40
CA PRO A 92 -6.88 16.84 5.91
C PRO A 92 -8.08 17.52 5.23
N LEU A 93 -8.49 17.06 4.03
CA LEU A 93 -9.65 17.59 3.31
C LEU A 93 -10.99 17.05 3.83
N PHE A 94 -10.99 16.11 4.78
CA PHE A 94 -12.19 15.42 5.28
C PHE A 94 -12.22 15.39 6.82
N LEU A 95 -13.40 15.15 7.39
CA LEU A 95 -13.57 15.06 8.84
C LEU A 95 -12.84 13.84 9.40
N ARG A 96 -11.95 14.06 10.37
CA ARG A 96 -11.10 13.01 10.98
C ARG A 96 -11.89 11.79 11.46
N VAL A 97 -13.06 12.00 12.08
CA VAL A 97 -13.95 10.93 12.57
C VAL A 97 -14.41 9.98 11.47
N ARG A 98 -14.53 10.47 10.22
CA ARG A 98 -14.90 9.66 9.07
C ARG A 98 -13.70 8.91 8.49
N VAL A 99 -12.50 9.49 8.59
CA VAL A 99 -11.27 8.94 8.01
C VAL A 99 -10.71 7.79 8.84
N ALA A 100 -10.78 7.87 10.18
CA ALA A 100 -10.12 6.94 11.09
C ALA A 100 -10.50 5.45 10.87
N PRO A 101 -11.79 5.06 10.77
CA PRO A 101 -12.18 3.66 10.61
C PRO A 101 -11.61 3.02 9.32
N MET A 102 -11.65 3.77 8.21
CA MET A 102 -11.09 3.29 6.94
C MET A 102 -9.57 3.15 7.03
N ARG A 103 -8.86 4.08 7.68
CA ARG A 103 -7.40 4.00 7.85
C ARG A 103 -6.99 2.78 8.67
N GLU A 104 -7.69 2.50 9.76
CA GLU A 104 -7.44 1.31 10.59
C GLU A 104 -7.66 0.03 9.81
N ALA A 105 -8.77 -0.10 9.09
CA ALA A 105 -9.04 -1.27 8.26
C ALA A 105 -8.03 -1.45 7.12
N LEU A 106 -7.58 -0.36 6.49
CA LEU A 106 -6.52 -0.38 5.48
C LEU A 106 -5.19 -0.85 6.06
N ASN A 107 -4.82 -0.37 7.25
CA ASN A 107 -3.59 -0.76 7.93
C ASN A 107 -3.61 -2.25 8.29
N GLY A 108 -4.67 -2.72 8.95
CA GLY A 108 -4.78 -4.13 9.35
C GLY A 108 -4.73 -5.09 8.16
N LEU A 109 -5.44 -4.78 7.06
CA LEU A 109 -5.35 -5.61 5.85
C LEU A 109 -3.96 -5.52 5.20
N GLN A 110 -3.30 -4.36 5.24
CA GLN A 110 -1.96 -4.20 4.66
C GLN A 110 -0.89 -4.95 5.44
N GLU A 111 -0.95 -4.92 6.77
CA GLU A 111 -0.05 -5.68 7.66
C GLU A 111 -0.18 -7.17 7.37
N LEU A 112 -1.41 -7.67 7.28
CA LEU A 112 -1.68 -9.06 6.96
C LEU A 112 -1.14 -9.48 5.58
N LEU A 113 -1.40 -8.67 4.55
CA LEU A 113 -0.85 -8.91 3.21
C LEU A 113 0.68 -8.77 3.15
N GLY A 114 1.26 -7.95 4.04
CA GLY A 114 2.70 -7.83 4.24
C GLY A 114 3.27 -9.13 4.78
N SER A 115 2.74 -9.59 5.92
CA SER A 115 3.15 -10.84 6.57
C SER A 115 3.07 -12.04 5.63
N ILE A 116 1.98 -12.19 4.87
CA ILE A 116 1.84 -13.26 3.86
C ILE A 116 2.92 -13.19 2.77
N ASN A 117 3.28 -11.99 2.32
CA ASN A 117 4.35 -11.80 1.35
C ASN A 117 5.73 -12.12 1.94
N ASP A 118 5.94 -11.77 3.21
CA ASP A 118 7.19 -12.02 3.92
C ASP A 118 7.38 -13.52 4.13
N HIS A 119 6.32 -14.28 4.47
CA HIS A 119 6.36 -15.74 4.54
C HIS A 119 6.65 -16.41 3.19
N ALA A 120 6.09 -15.89 2.08
CA ALA A 120 6.42 -16.38 0.74
C ALA A 120 7.90 -16.13 0.39
N THR A 121 8.42 -14.97 0.78
CA THR A 121 9.85 -14.61 0.61
C THR A 121 10.73 -15.49 1.51
N ALA A 122 10.29 -15.78 2.74
CA ALA A 122 10.99 -16.64 3.69
C ALA A 122 11.17 -18.06 3.13
N THR A 123 10.16 -18.62 2.45
CA THR A 123 10.29 -19.91 1.76
C THR A 123 11.46 -19.92 0.76
N GLU A 124 11.58 -18.87 -0.05
CA GLU A 124 12.68 -18.73 -1.01
C GLU A 124 14.04 -18.58 -0.30
N LEU A 125 14.09 -17.79 0.77
CA LEU A 125 15.30 -17.57 1.57
C LEU A 125 15.75 -18.84 2.28
N ILE A 126 14.84 -19.60 2.89
CA ILE A 126 15.14 -20.88 3.55
C ILE A 126 15.74 -21.86 2.53
N ALA A 127 15.18 -21.94 1.32
CA ALA A 127 15.73 -22.79 0.27
C ALA A 127 17.15 -22.34 -0.15
N VAL A 128 17.37 -21.04 -0.30
CA VAL A 128 18.67 -20.46 -0.68
C VAL A 128 19.73 -20.67 0.41
N VAL A 129 19.39 -20.38 1.66
CA VAL A 129 20.27 -20.57 2.83
C VAL A 129 20.53 -22.05 3.03
N GLY A 130 19.51 -22.90 2.93
CA GLY A 130 19.62 -24.35 3.00
C GLY A 130 20.67 -24.89 2.03
N ARG A 131 20.68 -24.45 0.76
CA ARG A 131 21.71 -24.88 -0.21
C ARG A 131 23.14 -24.48 0.13
N ARG A 132 23.33 -23.44 0.95
CA ARG A 132 24.66 -22.92 1.33
C ARG A 132 25.12 -23.37 2.71
N ALA A 133 24.18 -23.65 3.61
CA ALA A 133 24.46 -24.06 4.96
C ALA A 133 25.19 -25.41 4.99
N ARG A 134 26.14 -25.55 5.91
CA ARG A 134 26.87 -26.79 6.18
C ARG A 134 26.66 -27.19 7.63
N GLY A 135 26.72 -28.49 7.91
CA GLY A 135 26.54 -29.05 9.24
C GLY A 135 25.59 -30.23 9.25
N SER A 136 25.79 -31.15 10.19
CA SER A 136 25.01 -32.39 10.32
C SER A 136 23.53 -32.16 10.63
N LEU A 137 23.19 -31.01 11.24
CA LEU A 137 21.83 -30.62 11.61
C LEU A 137 21.10 -29.78 10.54
N GLN A 138 21.77 -29.47 9.42
CA GLN A 138 21.20 -28.60 8.38
C GLN A 138 19.86 -29.11 7.82
N PRO A 139 19.67 -30.42 7.55
CA PRO A 139 18.40 -30.92 7.03
C PRO A 139 17.25 -30.75 8.03
N GLN A 140 17.50 -31.02 9.31
CA GLN A 140 16.54 -30.92 10.39
C GLN A 140 16.16 -29.46 10.63
N ALA A 141 17.14 -28.55 10.69
CA ALA A 141 16.91 -27.12 10.85
C ALA A 141 16.07 -26.56 9.70
N ARG A 142 16.36 -26.98 8.45
CA ARG A 142 15.59 -26.58 7.28
C ARG A 142 14.12 -27.02 7.39
N LEU A 143 13.88 -28.28 7.72
CA LEU A 143 12.53 -28.82 7.88
C LEU A 143 11.76 -28.05 8.97
N ILE A 144 12.36 -27.80 10.13
CA ILE A 144 11.72 -27.04 11.21
C ILE A 144 11.29 -25.65 10.72
N LEU A 145 12.19 -24.94 10.03
CA LEU A 145 11.90 -23.60 9.51
C LEU A 145 10.81 -23.60 8.43
N GLU A 146 10.82 -24.57 7.52
CA GLU A 146 9.79 -24.73 6.48
C GLU A 146 8.41 -24.94 7.12
N HIS A 147 8.28 -25.91 8.03
CA HIS A 147 7.00 -26.21 8.69
C HIS A 147 6.50 -25.06 9.57
N TRP A 148 7.40 -24.39 10.31
CA TRP A 148 7.03 -23.24 11.11
C TRP A 148 6.52 -22.08 10.24
N ASN A 149 7.20 -21.80 9.13
CA ASN A 149 6.79 -20.77 8.18
C ASN A 149 5.44 -21.10 7.51
N GLU A 150 5.21 -22.35 7.14
CA GLU A 150 3.93 -22.81 6.57
C GLU A 150 2.77 -22.70 7.57
N ALA A 151 2.99 -23.08 8.83
CA ALA A 151 1.99 -22.97 9.88
C ALA A 151 1.56 -21.50 10.10
N LEU A 152 2.52 -20.59 10.22
CA LEU A 152 2.25 -19.16 10.35
C LEU A 152 1.55 -18.60 9.11
N LEU A 153 2.00 -18.95 7.90
CA LEU A 153 1.33 -18.54 6.66
C LEU A 153 -0.14 -19.01 6.62
N ALA A 154 -0.42 -20.23 7.07
CA ALA A 154 -1.77 -20.76 7.13
C ALA A 154 -2.65 -19.96 8.10
N GLU A 155 -2.13 -19.57 9.26
CA GLU A 155 -2.81 -18.70 10.22
C GLU A 155 -3.14 -17.33 9.61
N GLN A 156 -2.14 -16.67 9.01
CA GLN A 156 -2.35 -15.37 8.35
C GLN A 156 -3.38 -15.47 7.21
N ARG A 157 -3.36 -16.57 6.44
CA ARG A 157 -4.35 -16.82 5.38
C ARG A 157 -5.78 -16.95 5.92
N ARG A 158 -5.97 -17.53 7.12
CA ARG A 158 -7.30 -17.61 7.76
C ARG A 158 -7.84 -16.23 8.13
N ALA A 159 -6.97 -15.30 8.53
CA ALA A 159 -7.35 -13.93 8.89
C ALA A 159 -7.73 -13.04 7.68
N LEU A 160 -7.42 -13.44 6.44
CA LEU A 160 -7.67 -12.61 5.24
C LEU A 160 -9.15 -12.32 5.01
N LYS A 161 -10.01 -13.32 5.14
CA LYS A 161 -11.46 -13.14 4.90
C LYS A 161 -12.09 -12.18 5.93
N PRO A 162 -11.86 -12.33 7.24
CA PRO A 162 -12.29 -11.35 8.24
C PRO A 162 -11.77 -9.94 7.96
N ALA A 163 -10.46 -9.76 7.77
CA ALA A 163 -9.87 -8.44 7.52
C ALA A 163 -10.44 -7.76 6.26
N TRP A 164 -10.67 -8.54 5.20
CA TRP A 164 -11.32 -8.06 3.98
C TRP A 164 -12.77 -7.64 4.21
N LYS A 165 -13.52 -8.38 5.01
CA LYS A 165 -14.90 -8.03 5.38
C LYS A 165 -14.93 -6.71 6.14
N THR A 166 -14.01 -6.51 7.09
CA THR A 166 -13.88 -5.26 7.85
C THR A 166 -13.65 -4.07 6.92
N LEU A 167 -12.68 -4.16 6.00
CA LEU A 167 -12.43 -3.08 5.04
C LEU A 167 -13.64 -2.78 4.15
N ARG A 168 -14.35 -3.82 3.69
CA ARG A 168 -15.55 -3.64 2.84
C ARG A 168 -16.74 -3.04 3.59
N ALA A 169 -16.81 -3.22 4.90
CA ALA A 169 -17.85 -2.64 5.73
C ALA A 169 -17.61 -1.15 6.02
N CYS A 170 -16.37 -0.67 5.88
CA CYS A 170 -16.06 0.75 6.04
C CYS A 170 -16.73 1.59 4.96
N ALA A 171 -17.56 2.55 5.36
CA ALA A 171 -18.09 3.55 4.46
C ALA A 171 -16.95 4.41 3.89
N PRO A 172 -16.89 4.64 2.56
CA PRO A 172 -15.93 5.57 1.99
C PRO A 172 -16.10 6.98 2.56
N PHE A 173 -15.06 7.50 3.23
CA PHE A 173 -15.14 8.80 3.93
C PHE A 173 -15.25 10.00 2.98
N TRP A 174 -14.95 9.80 1.69
CA TRP A 174 -15.02 10.80 0.63
C TRP A 174 -16.40 10.87 -0.04
N CYS A 175 -17.32 9.94 0.23
CA CYS A 175 -18.69 10.09 -0.23
C CYS A 175 -19.34 11.27 0.52
N ARG A 176 -20.14 12.09 -0.19
CA ARG A 176 -21.00 13.08 0.47
C ARG A 176 -21.87 12.35 1.50
N ALA A 177 -22.07 12.94 2.68
CA ALA A 177 -23.14 12.46 3.55
C ALA A 177 -24.41 12.47 2.69
N ARG A 178 -25.14 11.35 2.61
CA ARG A 178 -26.52 11.42 2.15
C ARG A 178 -27.18 12.39 3.11
N THR A 179 -27.50 13.58 2.63
CA THR A 179 -28.45 14.46 3.30
C THR A 179 -29.70 13.61 3.46
N MET A 180 -29.99 13.16 4.68
CA MET A 180 -31.33 12.70 5.00
C MET A 180 -32.19 13.97 4.91
N GLN A 181 -32.88 14.11 3.78
CA GLN A 181 -34.12 14.87 3.72
C GLN A 181 -35.19 14.07 4.45
#